data_AF-G7UVF7-F1
#
_entry.id   AF-G7UVF7-F1
#
_cell.length_a   1.000
_cell.length_b   1.000
_cell.length_c   1.000
_cell.angle_alpha   90.00
_cell.angle_beta   90.00
_cell.angle_gamma   90.00
#
_symmetry.space_group_name_H-M   'P 1'
#
loop_
_entity.id
_entity.type
_entity.pdbx_description
1 polymer ?
#
loop_
_entity_poly.entity_id
_entity_poly.type
_entity_poly.pdbx_seq_one_letter_code
_entity_poly.pdbx_strand_id
1 'polypeptide(L)'
;MCLLTEILQRNEVIHFMGSEAKTLDWQRVASICDFGEEDVLCVQAGSRRLALYNVNGEFHATDDMCSHGKASLCEGFLEGYLIECPLHQGLFDVRDGSPAGTPVTEGINSYLVQVDGEEILVRA
;
A
#
# COMPACT_ATOMS: atom_id res chain seq x y z
N MET A 1 5.90 -1.29 -45.94
CA MET A 1 4.45 -1.55 -45.76
C MET A 1 4.28 -2.11 -44.36
N CYS A 2 4.16 -1.21 -43.37
CA CYS A 2 2.89 -0.64 -42.88
C CYS A 2 2.15 -1.67 -42.03
N LEU A 3 1.89 -1.47 -40.74
CA LEU A 3 2.11 -0.31 -39.87
C LEU A 3 2.06 -0.82 -38.42
N LEU A 4 2.82 -0.14 -37.56
CA LEU A 4 2.68 -0.13 -36.11
C LEU A 4 1.22 0.13 -35.71
N THR A 5 0.80 -0.45 -34.59
CA THR A 5 -0.18 0.23 -33.73
C THR A 5 0.18 -0.05 -32.28
N GLU A 6 1.02 0.86 -31.78
CA GLU A 6 1.26 1.12 -30.38
C GLU A 6 -0.10 1.34 -29.70
N ILE A 7 -0.39 0.55 -28.67
CA ILE A 7 -1.48 0.85 -27.75
C ILE A 7 -0.98 2.00 -26.89
N LEU A 8 -1.12 3.22 -27.41
CA LEU A 8 -0.95 4.45 -26.66
C LEU A 8 -1.94 4.44 -25.50
N GLN A 9 -1.39 4.52 -24.30
CA GLN A 9 -2.06 4.89 -23.06
C GLN A 9 -2.93 6.12 -23.33
N ARG A 10 -4.25 5.96 -23.24
CA ARG A 10 -5.18 7.08 -23.31
C ARG A 10 -5.12 7.84 -21.99
N ASN A 11 -4.19 8.79 -21.91
CA ASN A 11 -4.33 9.92 -21.00
C ASN A 11 -5.37 10.86 -21.59
N GLU A 12 -6.57 10.85 -21.02
CA GLU A 12 -7.60 11.82 -21.35
C GLU A 12 -7.21 13.16 -20.72
N VAL A 13 -6.80 14.12 -21.56
CA VAL A 13 -6.43 15.47 -21.13
C VAL A 13 -7.71 16.26 -20.86
N ILE A 14 -8.17 16.26 -19.61
CA ILE A 14 -9.21 17.19 -19.15
C ILE A 14 -8.58 18.55 -18.85
N HIS A 15 -8.85 19.54 -19.71
CA HIS A 15 -8.49 20.93 -19.45
C HIS A 15 -9.55 21.53 -18.51
N PHE A 16 -9.25 21.59 -17.20
CA PHE A 16 -10.08 22.28 -16.21
C PHE A 16 -9.19 23.17 -15.33
N MET A 17 -9.47 24.47 -15.35
CA MET A 17 -8.86 25.45 -14.45
C MET A 17 -9.46 25.27 -13.05
N GLY A 18 -8.65 24.85 -12.07
CA GLY A 18 -8.99 24.88 -10.65
C GLY A 18 -9.16 23.49 -10.01
N SER A 19 -8.28 23.21 -9.04
CA SER A 19 -8.10 21.98 -8.25
C SER A 19 -7.66 20.75 -9.06
N GLU A 20 -6.37 20.43 -8.95
CA GLU A 20 -5.80 19.17 -9.42
C GLU A 20 -6.50 18.01 -8.69
N ALA A 21 -7.42 17.33 -9.37
CA ALA A 21 -7.77 15.97 -8.99
C ALA A 21 -6.53 15.12 -9.25
N LYS A 22 -5.74 14.81 -8.21
CA LYS A 22 -4.65 13.83 -8.27
C LYS A 22 -5.24 12.52 -8.78
N THR A 23 -4.97 12.15 -10.03
CA THR A 23 -5.21 10.79 -10.50
C THR A 23 -4.40 9.85 -9.63
N LEU A 24 -5.08 8.89 -9.00
CA LEU A 24 -4.46 7.80 -8.26
C LEU A 24 -3.82 6.87 -9.29
N ASP A 25 -2.62 7.21 -9.74
CA ASP A 25 -1.84 6.40 -10.67
C ASP A 25 -1.17 5.24 -9.93
N TRP A 26 -0.92 4.15 -10.65
CA TRP A 26 -0.12 3.04 -10.14
C TRP A 26 1.33 3.46 -9.99
N GLN A 27 1.90 3.24 -8.81
CA GLN A 27 3.28 3.59 -8.49
C GLN A 27 4.05 2.36 -8.10
N ARG A 28 5.22 2.15 -8.72
CA ARG A 28 6.17 1.11 -8.34
C ARG A 28 6.78 1.48 -6.99
N VAL A 29 6.70 0.57 -6.03
CA VAL A 29 7.10 0.85 -4.64
C VAL A 29 8.16 -0.10 -4.10
N ALA A 30 8.23 -1.34 -4.60
CA ALA A 30 9.18 -2.37 -4.18
C ALA A 30 9.28 -3.49 -5.22
N SER A 31 10.26 -4.38 -5.05
CA SER A 31 10.31 -5.69 -5.68
C SER A 31 9.78 -6.78 -4.75
N ILE A 32 9.22 -7.85 -5.31
CA ILE A 32 8.86 -9.06 -4.53
C ILE A 32 10.07 -9.67 -3.80
N CYS A 33 11.28 -9.44 -4.31
CA CYS A 33 12.53 -9.94 -3.75
C CYS A 33 13.03 -9.14 -2.54
N ASP A 34 12.39 -8.01 -2.22
CA ASP A 34 12.77 -7.18 -1.08
C ASP A 34 12.25 -7.75 0.26
N PHE A 35 11.36 -8.75 0.21
CA PHE A 35 10.65 -9.29 1.37
C PHE A 35 11.22 -10.62 1.88
N GLY A 36 11.22 -10.78 3.20
CA GLY A 36 11.18 -12.11 3.84
C GLY A 36 9.79 -12.78 3.73
N GLU A 37 9.68 -14.00 4.28
CA GLU A 37 8.37 -14.61 4.54
C GLU A 37 7.70 -13.86 5.71
N GLU A 38 6.42 -13.49 5.56
CA GLU A 38 5.63 -12.77 6.58
C GLU A 38 6.31 -11.49 7.07
N ASP A 39 6.59 -10.60 6.12
CA ASP A 39 7.41 -9.41 6.35
C ASP A 39 6.67 -8.11 5.99
N VAL A 40 7.14 -6.99 6.53
CA VAL A 40 6.60 -5.65 6.31
C VAL A 40 7.72 -4.68 5.91
N LEU A 41 7.49 -3.94 4.83
CA LEU A 41 8.40 -2.90 4.36
C LEU A 41 7.76 -1.53 4.35
N CYS A 42 8.59 -0.54 4.59
CA CYS A 42 8.23 0.85 4.50
C CYS A 42 8.49 1.39 3.10
N VAL A 43 7.41 1.80 2.42
CA VAL A 43 7.47 2.26 1.03
C VAL A 43 6.82 3.63 0.87
N GLN A 44 7.15 4.30 -0.23
CA GLN A 44 6.61 5.62 -0.57
C GLN A 44 5.78 5.54 -1.84
N ALA A 45 4.49 5.89 -1.74
CA ALA A 45 3.59 6.07 -2.87
C ALA A 45 3.23 7.57 -2.97
N GLY A 46 3.91 8.28 -3.86
CA GLY A 46 3.72 9.72 -4.05
C GLY A 46 4.09 10.48 -2.78
N SER A 47 3.11 11.08 -2.11
CA SER A 47 3.31 11.79 -0.83
C SER A 47 2.95 10.95 0.41
N ARG A 48 2.52 9.69 0.25
CA ARG A 48 2.13 8.81 1.35
C ARG A 48 3.23 7.82 1.69
N ARG A 49 3.51 7.68 2.99
CA ARG A 49 4.32 6.59 3.54
C ARG A 49 3.39 5.43 3.89
N LEU A 50 3.68 4.26 3.36
CA LEU A 50 2.84 3.07 3.48
C LEU A 50 3.62 1.94 4.14
N ALA A 51 2.90 1.08 4.84
CA ALA A 51 3.37 -0.24 5.22
C ALA A 51 2.88 -1.22 4.16
N LEU A 52 3.81 -1.90 3.48
CA LEU A 52 3.58 -2.91 2.47
C LEU A 52 3.89 -4.27 3.10
N TYR A 53 2.95 -5.20 3.05
CA TYR A 53 3.00 -6.50 3.72
C TYR A 53 3.13 -7.62 2.69
N ASN A 54 3.92 -8.64 3.00
CA ASN A 54 3.96 -9.91 2.29
C ASN A 54 3.37 -11.02 3.16
N VAL A 55 2.13 -11.40 2.90
CA VAL A 55 1.46 -12.53 3.56
C VAL A 55 1.58 -13.76 2.67
N ASN A 56 2.67 -14.53 2.82
CA ASN A 56 2.89 -15.77 2.07
C ASN A 56 2.75 -15.62 0.54
N GLY A 57 3.21 -14.49 -0.02
CA GLY A 57 3.14 -14.14 -1.44
C GLY A 57 1.92 -13.31 -1.84
N GLU A 58 0.99 -13.05 -0.91
CA GLU A 58 -0.12 -12.11 -1.08
C GLU A 58 0.28 -10.73 -0.53
N PHE A 59 0.24 -9.70 -1.37
CA PHE A 59 0.71 -8.37 -1.00
C PHE A 59 -0.44 -7.42 -0.66
N HIS A 60 -0.28 -6.71 0.47
CA HIS A 60 -1.26 -5.74 0.97
C HIS A 60 -0.56 -4.44 1.35
N ALA A 61 -1.28 -3.32 1.33
CA ALA A 61 -0.72 -2.04 1.75
C ALA A 61 -1.73 -1.25 2.57
N THR A 62 -1.26 -0.63 3.65
CA THR A 62 -2.04 0.30 4.47
C THR A 62 -1.29 1.60 4.71
N ASP A 63 -1.94 2.56 5.36
CA ASP A 63 -1.19 3.65 6.02
C ASP A 63 -0.13 3.04 6.94
N ASP A 64 1.05 3.64 6.97
CA ASP A 64 2.10 3.25 7.92
C ASP A 64 1.80 3.75 9.34
N MET A 65 1.11 4.88 9.49
CA MET A 65 0.87 5.45 10.81
C MET A 65 -0.30 4.77 11.51
N CYS A 66 -0.06 4.20 12.69
CA CYS A 66 -1.11 3.66 13.53
C CYS A 66 -2.15 4.74 13.91
N SER A 67 -3.44 4.43 13.80
CA SER A 67 -4.53 5.36 14.16
C SER A 67 -4.62 5.64 15.67
N HIS A 68 -4.12 4.74 16.52
CA HIS A 68 -4.14 4.91 17.97
C HIS A 68 -3.03 5.84 18.50
N GLY A 69 -1.85 5.84 17.87
CA GLY A 69 -0.70 6.60 18.34
C GLY A 69 0.38 6.76 17.26
N LYS A 70 1.41 7.59 17.54
CA LYS A 70 2.45 7.94 16.55
C LYS A 70 3.49 6.83 16.34
N ALA A 71 3.05 5.64 15.95
CA ALA A 71 3.89 4.48 15.69
C ALA A 71 3.83 4.07 14.22
N SER A 72 4.98 3.69 13.68
CA SER A 72 5.13 3.14 12.33
C SER A 72 4.77 1.66 12.35
N LEU A 73 3.82 1.25 11.51
CA LEU A 73 3.43 -0.16 11.35
C LEU A 73 4.49 -0.95 10.59
N CYS A 74 5.38 -0.29 9.84
CA CYS A 74 6.57 -0.93 9.29
C CYS A 74 7.54 -1.49 10.34
N GLU A 75 7.44 -1.02 11.59
CA GLU A 75 8.23 -1.53 12.71
C GLU A 75 7.45 -2.57 13.51
N GLY A 76 6.25 -2.93 13.04
CA GLY A 76 5.34 -3.89 13.68
C GLY A 76 5.70 -5.35 13.41
N PHE A 77 4.88 -6.23 13.96
CA PHE A 77 5.00 -7.67 13.79
C PHE A 77 3.82 -8.20 12.99
N LEU A 78 4.10 -8.79 11.82
CA LEU A 78 3.08 -9.38 10.95
C LEU A 78 2.92 -10.87 11.29
N GLU A 79 1.68 -11.30 11.56
CA GLU A 79 1.32 -12.71 11.71
C GLU A 79 0.04 -12.98 10.93
N GLY A 80 0.15 -13.80 9.87
CA GLY A 80 -0.94 -13.99 8.91
C GLY A 80 -1.41 -12.65 8.32
N TYR A 81 -2.70 -12.33 8.47
CA TYR A 81 -3.27 -11.06 7.99
C TYR A 81 -3.30 -9.95 9.04
N LEU A 82 -2.68 -10.14 10.21
CA LEU A 82 -2.72 -9.18 11.31
C LEU A 82 -1.37 -8.51 11.49
N ILE A 83 -1.35 -7.17 11.42
CA ILE A 83 -0.19 -6.37 11.78
C ILE A 83 -0.35 -5.86 13.22
N GLU A 84 0.58 -6.24 14.08
CA GLU A 84 0.69 -5.74 15.45
C GLU A 84 1.51 -4.44 15.50
N CYS A 85 0.90 -3.39 16.02
CA CYS A 85 1.57 -2.12 16.26
C CYS A 85 2.65 -2.28 17.34
N PRO A 86 3.90 -1.86 17.09
CA PRO A 86 5.03 -2.14 17.98
C PRO A 86 4.98 -1.39 19.32
N LEU A 87 4.11 -0.38 19.45
CA LEU A 87 4.06 0.47 20.62
C LEU A 87 3.11 -0.07 21.70
N HIS A 88 1.85 -0.34 21.34
CA HIS A 88 0.78 -0.74 22.26
C HIS A 88 0.01 -1.98 21.78
N GLN A 89 0.57 -2.74 20.84
CA GLN A 89 0.09 -4.05 20.42
C GLN A 89 -1.34 -4.08 19.85
N GLY A 90 -1.82 -2.93 19.36
CA GLY A 90 -3.08 -2.87 18.62
C GLY A 90 -2.93 -3.59 17.28
N LEU A 91 -3.97 -4.31 16.87
CA LEU A 91 -3.94 -5.12 15.66
C LEU A 91 -4.82 -4.50 14.58
N PHE A 92 -4.31 -4.49 13.34
CA PHE A 92 -5.11 -4.20 12.15
C PHE A 92 -5.13 -5.41 11.23
N ASP A 93 -6.25 -5.63 10.55
CA ASP A 93 -6.30 -6.55 9.40
C ASP A 93 -5.69 -5.84 8.18
N VAL A 94 -4.62 -6.39 7.61
CA VAL A 94 -3.88 -5.74 6.51
C VAL A 94 -4.68 -5.66 5.21
N ARG A 95 -5.74 -6.47 5.06
CA ARG A 95 -6.54 -6.54 3.83
C ARG A 95 -7.43 -5.33 3.63
N ASP A 96 -7.96 -4.79 4.74
CA ASP A 96 -8.92 -3.68 4.72
C ASP A 96 -8.60 -2.56 5.72
N GLY A 97 -7.57 -2.70 6.55
CA GLY A 97 -7.16 -1.73 7.56
C GLY A 97 -8.09 -1.67 8.77
N SER A 98 -9.01 -2.63 8.94
CA SER A 98 -9.95 -2.64 10.05
C SER A 98 -9.26 -2.97 11.40
N PRO A 99 -9.73 -2.39 12.52
CA PRO A 99 -9.24 -2.77 13.85
C PRO A 99 -9.59 -4.22 14.17
N ALA A 100 -8.59 -5.01 14.53
CA ALA A 100 -8.72 -6.44 14.87
C ALA A 100 -8.34 -6.76 16.32
N GLY A 101 -7.82 -5.78 17.07
CA GLY A 101 -7.42 -5.97 18.47
C GLY A 101 -7.21 -4.65 19.20
N THR A 102 -7.58 -4.60 20.47
CA THR A 102 -7.40 -3.40 21.31
C THR A 102 -5.91 -3.03 21.44
N PRO A 103 -5.53 -1.75 21.57
CA PRO A 103 -6.38 -0.59 21.84
C PRO A 103 -6.90 0.16 20.60
N VAL A 104 -6.62 -0.32 19.39
CA VAL A 104 -7.08 0.39 18.18
C VAL A 104 -8.60 0.27 18.03
N THR A 105 -9.26 1.40 17.78
CA THR A 105 -10.73 1.48 17.60
C THR A 105 -11.13 2.11 16.28
N GLU A 106 -10.20 2.78 15.60
CA GLU A 106 -10.40 3.41 14.30
C GLU A 106 -9.53 2.69 13.28
N GLY A 107 -10.08 2.36 12.12
CA GLY A 107 -9.33 1.73 11.03
C GLY A 107 -8.34 2.70 10.36
N ILE A 108 -7.45 2.14 9.56
CA ILE A 108 -6.52 2.86 8.69
C ILE A 108 -6.89 2.64 7.23
N ASN A 109 -6.40 3.48 6.30
CA ASN A 109 -6.68 3.25 4.89
C ASN A 109 -5.92 2.00 4.42
N SER A 110 -6.57 1.19 3.58
CA SER A 110 -5.92 0.18 2.75
C SER A 110 -5.85 0.65 1.30
N TYR A 111 -4.85 0.15 0.57
CA TYR A 111 -4.55 0.55 -0.80
C TYR A 111 -4.49 -0.65 -1.72
N LEU A 112 -4.84 -0.43 -2.98
CA LEU A 112 -4.78 -1.50 -3.97
C LEU A 112 -3.33 -1.79 -4.32
N VAL A 113 -3.00 -3.09 -4.31
CA VAL A 113 -1.69 -3.61 -4.66
C VAL A 113 -1.81 -4.48 -5.90
N GLN A 114 -0.86 -4.37 -6.81
CA GLN A 114 -0.74 -5.20 -8.00
C GLN A 114 0.71 -5.65 -8.15
N VAL A 115 0.91 -6.91 -8.53
CA VAL A 115 2.22 -7.42 -8.94
C VAL A 115 2.29 -7.43 -10.47
N ASP A 116 3.35 -6.85 -11.04
CA ASP A 116 3.66 -6.88 -12.46
C ASP A 116 5.08 -7.44 -12.67
N GLY A 117 5.15 -8.73 -12.99
CA GLY A 117 6.42 -9.46 -12.99
C GLY A 117 6.99 -9.56 -11.56
N GLU A 118 8.14 -8.93 -11.34
CA GLU A 118 8.82 -8.87 -10.03
C GLU A 118 8.55 -7.55 -9.27
N GLU A 119 7.77 -6.65 -9.88
CA GLU A 119 7.50 -5.32 -9.34
C GLU A 119 6.18 -5.28 -8.60
N ILE A 120 6.17 -4.59 -7.46
CA ILE A 120 4.96 -4.31 -6.70
C ILE A 120 4.55 -2.86 -6.97
N LEU A 121 3.30 -2.71 -7.39
CA LEU A 121 2.65 -1.42 -7.65
C LEU A 121 1.55 -1.17 -6.63
N VAL A 122 1.44 0.08 -6.18
CA VAL A 122 0.38 0.52 -5.27
C VAL A 122 -0.36 1.71 -5.86
N ARG A 123 -1.67 1.78 -5.63
CA ARG A 123 -2.53 2.91 -6.00
C ARG A 123 -3.08 3.57 -4.72
N ALA A 124 -2.53 4.75 -4.36
CA ALA A 124 -2.74 5.42 -3.06
C ALA A 124 -2.97 6.93 -3.13
#